data_AF-A0A2H9Q2T0-F1
#
_entry.id   AF-A0A2H9Q2T0-F1
#
_cell.length_a   1.000
_cell.length_b   1.000
_cell.length_c   1.000
_cell.angle_alpha   90.00
_cell.angle_beta   90.00
_cell.angle_gamma   90.00
#
_symmetry.space_group_name_H-M   'P 1'
#
loop_
_entity.id
_entity.type
_entity.pdbx_description
1 polymer ?
#
loop_
_entity_poly.entity_id
_entity_poly.type
_entity_poly.pdbx_seq_one_letter_code
_entity_poly.pdbx_strand_id
1 'polypeptide(L)'
;MIKNKSGFLRVLEAVIAILLVAGAVSIILVRNVNNEDNSEIITQIQQMVLEEISINPELRKAVLTEPPNLILLNSTISGLIPPEYSYEFKICTLEDICELPNSASYYTKGDIYADEVSVTSTLDILPLKPKRLRLFIWEKE
;
A
#
# COMPACT_ATOMS: atom_id res chain seq x y z
N MET A 1 28.68 45.44 -41.05
CA MET A 1 27.78 46.33 -40.29
C MET A 1 26.47 45.59 -40.07
N ILE A 2 26.29 44.89 -38.94
CA ILE A 2 25.07 44.11 -38.66
C ILE A 2 24.25 44.88 -37.63
N LYS A 3 23.24 45.60 -38.11
CA LYS A 3 22.39 46.53 -37.35
C LYS A 3 21.01 45.87 -37.17
N ASN A 4 20.92 44.85 -36.32
CA ASN A 4 19.64 44.26 -35.84
C ASN A 4 19.83 43.22 -34.71
N LYS A 5 20.57 43.57 -33.64
CA LYS A 5 20.81 42.65 -32.50
C LYS A 5 19.70 42.66 -31.42
N SER A 6 18.83 43.67 -31.42
CA SER A 6 17.81 43.85 -30.37
C SER A 6 16.61 42.88 -30.49
N GLY A 7 16.23 42.52 -31.72
CA GLY A 7 15.15 41.54 -31.94
C GLY A 7 15.53 40.13 -31.51
N PHE A 8 16.80 39.75 -31.72
CA PHE A 8 17.32 38.44 -31.35
C PHE A 8 17.29 38.21 -29.83
N LEU A 9 17.62 39.24 -29.04
CA LEU A 9 17.57 39.16 -27.57
C LEU A 9 16.15 38.93 -27.05
N ARG A 10 15.14 39.57 -27.65
CA ARG A 10 13.72 39.36 -27.26
C ARG A 10 13.23 37.94 -27.57
N VAL A 11 13.66 37.37 -28.70
CA VAL A 11 13.32 35.98 -29.04
C VAL A 11 14.01 35.02 -28.08
N LEU A 12 15.29 35.26 -27.76
CA LEU A 12 16.03 34.44 -26.81
C LEU A 12 15.38 34.45 -25.41
N GLU A 13 14.96 35.62 -24.95
CA GLU A 13 14.25 35.78 -23.67
C GLU A 13 12.95 34.98 -23.62
N ALA A 14 12.13 35.07 -24.67
CA ALA A 14 10.89 34.31 -24.76
C ALA A 14 11.15 32.79 -24.78
N VAL A 15 12.20 32.33 -25.48
CA VAL A 15 12.58 30.91 -25.51
C VAL A 15 13.01 30.43 -24.12
N ILE A 16 13.81 31.22 -23.39
CA ILE A 16 14.23 30.88 -22.02
C ILE A 16 13.02 30.81 -21.08
N ALA A 17 12.07 31.75 -21.19
CA ALA A 17 10.84 31.72 -20.39
C ALA A 17 10.02 30.46 -20.65
N ILE A 18 9.85 30.06 -21.92
CA ILE A 18 9.13 28.83 -22.30
C ILE A 18 9.85 27.59 -21.76
N LEU A 19 11.18 27.54 -21.85
CA LEU A 19 11.97 26.42 -21.33
C LEU A 19 11.86 26.30 -19.81
N LEU A 20 11.84 27.42 -19.08
CA LEU A 20 11.65 27.41 -17.63
C LEU A 20 10.26 26.90 -17.23
N VAL A 21 9.21 27.34 -17.93
CA VAL A 21 7.84 26.86 -17.67
C VAL A 21 7.73 25.37 -18.01
N ALA A 22 8.25 24.93 -19.15
CA ALA A 22 8.26 23.52 -19.53
C ALA A 22 9.05 22.65 -18.54
N GLY A 23 10.20 23.14 -18.07
CA GLY A 23 11.01 22.47 -17.06
C GLY A 23 10.29 22.32 -15.72
N ALA A 24 9.61 23.38 -15.26
CA ALA A 24 8.82 23.32 -14.03
C ALA A 24 7.66 22.31 -14.14
N VAL A 25 6.95 22.29 -15.27
CA VAL A 25 5.86 21.34 -15.52
C VAL A 25 6.39 19.89 -15.56
N SER A 26 7.52 19.63 -16.22
CA SER A 26 8.13 18.29 -16.24
C SER A 26 8.48 17.77 -14.84
N ILE A 27 8.99 18.62 -13.95
CA ILE A 27 9.31 18.21 -12.57
C ILE A 27 8.05 17.79 -11.81
N ILE A 28 6.94 18.50 -12.01
CA ILE A 28 5.66 18.16 -11.36
C ILE A 28 5.15 16.82 -11.87
N LEU A 29 5.21 16.58 -13.19
CA LEU A 29 4.74 15.33 -13.78
C LEU A 29 5.54 14.11 -13.31
N VAL A 30 6.88 14.20 -13.27
CA VAL A 30 7.73 13.09 -12.83
C VAL A 30 7.48 12.73 -11.36
N ARG A 31 7.18 13.71 -10.51
CA ARG A 31 6.90 13.46 -9.09
C ARG A 31 5.58 12.75 -8.85
N ASN A 32 4.57 12.96 -9.70
CA ASN A 32 3.27 12.30 -9.54
C ASN A 32 3.29 10.83 -9.97
N VAL A 33 4.00 10.50 -11.05
CA VAL A 33 3.99 9.13 -11.61
C VAL A 33 4.61 8.10 -10.66
N ASN A 34 5.70 8.44 -9.98
CA ASN A 34 6.40 7.47 -9.11
C ASN A 34 5.60 7.02 -7.88
N ASN A 35 4.63 7.81 -7.42
CA ASN A 35 3.84 7.47 -6.23
C ASN A 35 2.58 6.67 -6.60
N GLU A 36 2.06 6.83 -7.81
CA GLU A 36 0.81 6.21 -8.24
C GLU A 36 1.00 4.71 -8.50
N ASP A 37 2.09 4.34 -9.20
CA ASP A 37 2.40 2.94 -9.56
C ASP A 37 2.58 2.03 -8.32
N ASN A 38 3.30 2.49 -7.29
CA ASN A 38 3.56 1.67 -6.10
C ASN A 38 2.29 1.48 -5.25
N SER A 39 1.44 2.51 -5.16
CA SER A 39 0.19 2.44 -4.39
C SER A 39 -0.79 1.42 -4.97
N GLU A 40 -0.88 1.34 -6.30
CA GLU A 40 -1.75 0.39 -6.98
C GLU A 40 -1.25 -1.04 -6.79
N ILE A 41 0.06 -1.27 -6.95
CA ILE A 41 0.67 -2.58 -6.75
C ILE A 41 0.46 -3.08 -5.32
N ILE A 42 0.71 -2.25 -4.31
CA ILE A 42 0.52 -2.63 -2.90
C ILE A 42 -0.94 -2.96 -2.63
N THR A 43 -1.87 -2.18 -3.17
CA THR A 43 -3.31 -2.43 -3.03
C THR A 43 -3.72 -3.76 -3.67
N GLN A 44 -3.21 -4.08 -4.86
CA GLN A 44 -3.46 -5.36 -5.52
C GLN A 44 -2.90 -6.54 -4.70
N ILE A 45 -1.71 -6.40 -4.11
CA ILE A 45 -1.13 -7.42 -3.21
C ILE A 45 -2.02 -7.60 -1.97
N GLN A 46 -2.48 -6.51 -1.35
CA GLN A 46 -3.37 -6.60 -0.19
C GLN A 46 -4.66 -7.35 -0.53
N GLN A 47 -5.30 -6.99 -1.64
CA GLN A 47 -6.53 -7.64 -2.09
C GLN A 47 -6.32 -9.13 -2.34
N MET A 48 -5.24 -9.52 -3.02
CA MET A 48 -4.91 -10.93 -3.27
C MET A 48 -4.73 -11.71 -1.97
N VAL A 49 -3.99 -11.16 -1.00
CA VAL A 49 -3.75 -11.80 0.30
C VAL A 49 -5.06 -11.94 1.10
N LEU A 50 -5.85 -10.86 1.16
CA LEU A 50 -7.11 -10.85 1.90
C LEU A 50 -8.17 -11.75 1.26
N GLU A 51 -8.20 -11.83 -0.07
CA GLU A 51 -9.07 -12.72 -0.83
C GLU A 51 -8.71 -14.19 -0.56
N GLU A 52 -7.43 -14.56 -0.60
CA GLU A 52 -6.97 -15.92 -0.27
C GLU A 52 -7.39 -16.32 1.16
N ILE A 53 -7.23 -15.41 2.13
CA ILE A 53 -7.68 -15.62 3.51
C ILE A 53 -9.21 -15.81 3.58
N SER A 54 -9.97 -15.10 2.75
CA SER A 54 -11.43 -15.16 2.73
C SER A 54 -12.01 -16.40 2.03
N ILE A 55 -11.27 -16.97 1.07
CA ILE A 55 -11.70 -18.13 0.28
C ILE A 55 -11.25 -19.43 0.96
N ASN A 56 -10.03 -19.46 1.48
CA ASN A 56 -9.42 -20.68 1.98
C ASN A 56 -9.99 -21.07 3.37
N PRO A 57 -10.69 -22.21 3.50
CA PRO A 57 -11.35 -22.58 4.75
C PRO A 57 -10.38 -22.80 5.91
N GLU A 58 -9.15 -23.26 5.64
CA GLU A 58 -8.13 -23.45 6.67
C GLU A 58 -7.62 -22.10 7.22
N LEU A 59 -7.42 -21.11 6.34
CA LEU A 59 -7.02 -19.76 6.76
C LEU A 59 -8.15 -19.06 7.53
N ARG A 60 -9.40 -19.18 7.06
CA ARG A 60 -10.55 -18.65 7.79
C ARG A 60 -10.65 -19.24 9.19
N LYS A 61 -10.50 -20.57 9.30
CA LYS A 61 -10.50 -21.26 10.59
C LYS A 61 -9.35 -20.80 11.47
N ALA A 62 -8.17 -20.57 10.90
CA ALA A 62 -7.01 -20.03 11.61
C ALA A 62 -7.26 -18.63 12.20
N VAL A 63 -8.00 -17.77 11.50
CA VAL A 63 -8.42 -16.45 12.00
C VAL A 63 -9.45 -16.57 13.12
N LEU A 64 -10.45 -17.45 12.96
CA LEU A 64 -11.57 -17.56 13.89
C LEU A 64 -11.22 -18.29 15.20
N THR A 65 -10.25 -19.20 15.18
CA THR A 65 -9.83 -20.00 16.35
C THR A 65 -9.33 -19.12 17.50
N GLU A 66 -9.54 -19.56 18.75
CA GLU A 66 -9.01 -18.90 19.95
C GLU A 66 -8.05 -19.84 20.71
N PRO A 67 -6.74 -19.52 20.78
CA PRO A 67 -6.05 -18.39 20.13
C PRO A 67 -5.92 -18.56 18.60
N PRO A 68 -5.80 -17.46 17.83
CA PRO A 68 -5.64 -17.54 16.38
C PRO A 68 -4.31 -18.21 16.00
N ASN A 69 -4.30 -18.96 14.89
CA ASN A 69 -3.10 -19.63 14.40
C ASN A 69 -2.24 -18.65 13.59
N LEU A 70 -1.43 -17.86 14.31
CA LEU A 70 -0.55 -16.85 13.73
C LEU A 70 0.56 -17.46 12.87
N ILE A 71 1.00 -18.68 13.15
CA ILE A 71 2.09 -19.34 12.41
C ILE A 71 1.64 -19.62 10.97
N LEU A 72 0.45 -20.21 10.81
CA LEU A 72 -0.11 -20.54 9.49
C LEU A 72 -0.40 -19.27 8.67
N LEU A 73 -0.98 -18.25 9.32
CA LEU A 73 -1.27 -16.98 8.66
C LEU A 73 0.03 -16.30 8.22
N ASN A 74 1.02 -16.21 9.12
CA ASN A 74 2.28 -15.57 8.81
C ASN A 74 3.04 -16.28 7.68
N SER A 75 3.10 -17.62 7.68
CA SER A 75 3.74 -18.36 6.59
C SER A 75 3.06 -18.12 5.25
N THR A 76 1.73 -18.05 5.24
CA THR A 76 0.96 -17.80 4.02
C THR A 76 1.16 -16.39 3.50
N ILE A 77 1.03 -15.39 4.38
CA ILE A 77 1.23 -13.97 4.02
C ILE A 77 2.67 -13.74 3.55
N SER A 78 3.67 -14.32 4.21
CA SER A 78 5.09 -14.22 3.79
C SER A 78 5.37 -14.86 2.43
N GLY A 79 4.56 -15.83 2.01
CA GLY A 79 4.69 -16.48 0.71
C GLY A 79 4.05 -15.68 -0.43
N LEU A 80 3.13 -14.77 -0.11
CA LEU A 80 2.39 -13.95 -1.08
C LEU A 80 2.97 -12.53 -1.21
N ILE A 81 3.51 -11.99 -0.13
CA ILE A 81 4.07 -10.64 -0.11
C ILE A 81 5.53 -10.70 -0.61
N PRO A 82 5.89 -9.90 -1.64
CA PRO A 82 7.27 -9.83 -2.12
C PRO A 82 8.25 -9.34 -1.03
N PRO A 83 9.51 -9.82 -1.03
CA PRO A 83 10.50 -9.52 0.02
C PRO A 83 10.95 -8.05 0.08
N GLU A 84 10.62 -7.25 -0.93
CA GLU A 84 10.82 -5.81 -0.99
C GLU A 84 9.90 -5.04 -0.03
N TYR A 85 8.80 -5.67 0.39
CA TYR A 85 7.84 -5.08 1.32
C TYR A 85 7.96 -5.71 2.70
N SER A 86 7.62 -4.91 3.70
CA SER A 86 7.42 -5.35 5.07
C SER A 86 5.94 -5.26 5.39
N TYR A 87 5.47 -6.17 6.26
CA TYR A 87 4.06 -6.28 6.57
C TYR A 87 3.84 -6.63 8.04
N GLU A 88 2.67 -6.29 8.51
CA GLU A 88 2.14 -6.73 9.80
C GLU A 88 0.64 -6.94 9.67
N PHE A 89 0.08 -7.88 10.41
CA PHE A 89 -1.36 -8.12 10.41
C PHE A 89 -1.88 -8.22 11.84
N LYS A 90 -3.13 -7.84 12.02
CA LYS A 90 -3.81 -7.88 13.31
C LYS A 90 -5.20 -8.45 13.13
N ILE A 91 -5.57 -9.34 14.05
CA ILE A 91 -6.91 -9.91 14.13
C ILE A 91 -7.61 -9.24 15.31
N CYS A 92 -8.78 -8.68 15.08
CA CYS A 92 -9.60 -8.09 16.14
C CYS A 92 -11.05 -8.55 16.01
N THR A 93 -11.84 -8.26 17.04
CA THR A 93 -13.29 -8.35 16.95
C THR A 93 -13.83 -7.25 16.04
N LEU A 94 -15.08 -7.36 15.59
CA LEU A 94 -15.70 -6.33 14.76
C LEU A 94 -15.91 -5.00 15.50
N GLU A 95 -15.94 -5.04 16.83
CA GLU A 95 -16.21 -3.90 17.71
C GLU A 95 -14.92 -3.16 18.10
N ASP A 96 -13.78 -3.85 18.08
CA ASP A 96 -12.48 -3.29 18.47
C ASP A 96 -11.81 -2.50 17.34
N ILE A 97 -11.02 -1.50 17.72
CA ILE A 97 -10.19 -0.74 16.78
C ILE A 97 -8.92 -1.56 16.45
N CYS A 98 -8.84 -2.04 15.21
CA CYS A 98 -7.62 -2.67 14.68
C CYS A 98 -6.58 -1.60 14.31
N GLU A 99 -5.87 -1.09 15.30
CA GLU A 99 -4.71 -0.21 15.08
C GLU A 99 -3.45 -1.01 14.79
N LEU A 100 -2.57 -0.43 13.96
CA LEU A 100 -1.23 -0.91 13.73
C LEU A 100 -0.48 -1.00 15.07
N PRO A 101 0.21 -2.10 15.38
CA PRO A 101 1.03 -2.19 16.57
C PRO A 101 2.08 -1.08 16.59
N ASN A 102 2.24 -0.42 17.74
CA ASN A 102 3.19 0.69 17.93
C ASN A 102 4.64 0.34 17.54
N SER A 103 4.97 -0.96 17.47
CA SER A 103 6.24 -1.45 16.97
C SER A 103 6.49 -1.10 15.51
N ALA A 104 5.50 -1.20 14.62
CA ALA A 104 5.72 -0.96 13.19
C ALA A 104 5.81 0.53 12.84
N SER A 105 5.02 1.40 13.48
CA SER A 105 4.98 2.82 13.16
C SER A 105 6.31 3.56 13.39
N TYR A 106 7.22 2.99 14.18
CA TYR A 106 8.53 3.60 14.46
C TYR A 106 9.56 3.36 13.36
N TYR A 107 9.39 2.31 12.54
CA TYR A 107 10.42 1.86 11.59
C TYR A 107 10.13 2.24 10.14
N THR A 108 9.01 2.90 9.86
CA THR A 108 8.58 3.19 8.49
C THR A 108 8.82 4.66 8.12
N LYS A 109 9.71 4.94 7.16
CA LYS A 109 9.88 6.28 6.55
C LYS A 109 9.03 6.49 5.28
N GLY A 110 7.95 5.73 5.11
CA GLY A 110 7.09 5.79 3.93
C GLY A 110 5.60 5.65 4.27
N ASP A 111 4.79 5.59 3.22
CA ASP A 111 3.35 5.39 3.33
C ASP A 111 3.05 3.96 3.80
N ILE A 112 2.13 3.85 4.77
CA ILE A 112 1.63 2.57 5.26
C ILE A 112 0.25 2.36 4.64
N TYR A 113 0.14 1.29 3.86
CA TYR A 113 -1.10 0.88 3.23
C TYR A 113 -1.81 -0.10 4.16
N ALA A 114 -3.12 0.08 4.34
CA ALA A 114 -3.91 -0.72 5.27
C ALA A 114 -5.24 -1.11 4.64
N ASP A 115 -5.49 -2.42 4.56
CA ASP A 115 -6.76 -2.98 4.09
C ASP A 115 -7.19 -4.13 5.00
N GLU A 116 -8.46 -4.53 4.91
CA GLU A 116 -9.07 -5.45 5.85
C GLU A 116 -10.15 -6.34 5.25
N VAL A 117 -10.31 -7.51 5.86
CA VAL A 117 -11.37 -8.45 5.51
C VAL A 117 -12.10 -8.93 6.77
N SER A 118 -13.42 -9.02 6.65
CA SER A 118 -14.27 -9.61 7.69
C SER A 118 -14.42 -11.11 7.43
N VAL A 119 -13.97 -11.93 8.39
CA VAL A 119 -14.06 -13.39 8.32
C VAL A 119 -15.21 -13.86 9.22
N THR A 120 -16.13 -14.60 8.64
CA THR A 120 -17.28 -15.20 9.31
C THR A 120 -17.20 -16.72 9.26
N SER A 121 -17.89 -17.42 10.17
CA SER A 121 -17.99 -18.88 10.11
C SER A 121 -18.98 -19.31 9.03
N THR A 122 -18.71 -20.47 8.41
CA THR A 122 -19.74 -21.20 7.66
C THR A 122 -20.70 -21.89 8.64
N LEU A 123 -21.93 -22.15 8.19
CA LEU A 123 -23.04 -22.73 8.99
C LEU A 123 -22.68 -24.07 9.68
N ASP A 124 -21.61 -24.74 9.23
CA ASP A 124 -21.21 -26.08 9.68
C ASP A 124 -20.32 -26.09 10.93
N ILE A 125 -19.81 -24.93 11.34
CA ILE A 125 -18.90 -24.79 12.48
C ILE A 125 -19.65 -24.00 13.55
N LEU A 126 -19.73 -24.57 14.76
CA LEU A 126 -20.25 -23.94 16.01
C LEU A 126 -20.05 -22.42 16.02
N PRO A 127 -20.96 -21.62 16.61
CA PRO A 127 -21.00 -20.18 16.39
C PRO A 127 -19.69 -19.50 16.83
N LEU A 128 -18.74 -19.38 15.90
CA LEU A 128 -17.52 -18.63 16.07
C LEU A 128 -17.87 -17.18 15.82
N LYS A 129 -17.49 -16.31 16.76
CA LYS A 129 -17.71 -14.88 16.61
C LYS A 129 -16.95 -14.39 15.38
N PRO A 130 -17.59 -13.59 14.51
CA PRO A 130 -16.91 -13.04 13.35
C PRO A 130 -15.75 -12.13 13.80
N LYS A 131 -14.67 -12.16 13.02
CA LYS A 131 -13.45 -11.39 13.30
C LYS A 131 -13.05 -10.60 12.07
N ARG A 132 -12.34 -9.51 12.29
CA ARG A 132 -11.69 -8.70 11.26
C ARG A 132 -10.21 -9.05 11.24
N LEU A 133 -9.65 -9.28 10.06
CA LEU A 133 -8.20 -9.30 9.85
C LEU A 133 -7.83 -8.04 9.08
N ARG A 134 -6.91 -7.25 9.63
CA ARG A 134 -6.36 -6.06 9.00
C ARG A 134 -4.89 -6.30 8.66
N LEU A 135 -4.52 -6.01 7.42
CA LEU A 135 -3.18 -6.18 6.88
C LEU A 135 -2.58 -4.81 6.59
N PHE A 136 -1.37 -4.61 7.07
CA PHE A 136 -0.57 -3.40 6.88
C PHE A 136 0.65 -3.77 6.04
N ILE A 137 0.91 -3.01 4.98
CA ILE A 137 2.07 -3.21 4.09
C ILE A 137 2.78 -1.87 3.89
N TRP A 138 4.10 -1.90 3.86
CA TRP A 138 4.95 -0.75 3.58
C TRP A 138 6.25 -1.19 2.88
N GLU A 139 6.91 -0.26 2.21
CA GLU A 139 8.20 -0.49 1.58
C GLU A 139 9.32 -0.66 2.61
N LYS A 140 10.21 -1.63 2.36
CA LYS A 140 11.38 -1.87 3.20
C LYS A 140 12.50 -0.92 2.80
N GLU A 141 13.19 -0.34 3.80
CA GLU A 141 14.42 0.46 3.57
C GLU A 141 15.60 -0.38 3.07
#